data_AF-A0A537HXZ4-F1
#
_entry.id   AF-A0A537HXZ4-F1
#
_cell.length_a   1.000
_cell.length_b   1.000
_cell.length_c   1.000
_cell.angle_alpha   90.00
_cell.angle_beta   90.00
_cell.angle_gamma   90.00
#
_symmetry.space_group_name_H-M   'P 1'
#
loop_
_entity.id
_entity.type
_entity.pdbx_description
1 polymer ?
#
loop_
_entity_poly.entity_id
_entity_poly.type
_entity_poly.pdbx_seq_one_letter_code
_entity_poly.pdbx_strand_id
1 'polypeptide(L)' 'MRDRDVMNLLDQLELFALKLGAEQKDYWLYIYNTMKSGMLLTKQLEKHVQYKLENLGRYER' A
#
# COMPACT_ATOMS: atom_id res chain seq x y z
N MET A 1 -5.32 -17.04 1.05
CA MET A 1 -4.44 -16.13 1.82
C MET A 1 -5.34 -15.10 2.47
N ARG A 2 -5.25 -14.85 3.79
CA ARG A 2 -6.16 -13.89 4.45
C ARG A 2 -5.66 -12.47 4.20
N ASP A 3 -6.56 -11.49 4.15
CA ASP A 3 -6.20 -10.07 3.92
C ASP A 3 -5.09 -9.58 4.87
N ARG A 4 -5.09 -10.06 6.13
CA ARG A 4 -4.02 -9.80 7.10
C ARG A 4 -2.64 -10.27 6.64
N ASP A 5 -2.56 -11.45 6.03
CA ASP A 5 -1.29 -12.01 5.56
C ASP A 5 -0.74 -11.17 4.40
N VAL A 6 -1.63 -10.66 3.53
CA VAL A 6 -1.27 -9.75 2.43
C VAL A 6 -0.82 -8.38 2.95
N MET A 7 -1.54 -7.80 3.92
CA MET A 7 -1.13 -6.53 4.55
C MET A 7 0.27 -6.62 5.16
N ASN A 8 0.52 -7.70 5.92
CA ASN A 8 1.84 -7.93 6.52
C ASN A 8 2.95 -8.03 5.46
N LEU A 9 2.67 -8.69 4.33
CA LEU A 9 3.62 -8.76 3.22
C LEU A 9 3.89 -7.39 2.60
N LEU A 10 2.85 -6.58 2.39
CA LEU A 10 2.98 -5.22 1.87
C LEU A 10 3.79 -4.32 2.82
N ASP A 11 3.59 -4.45 4.13
CA ASP A 11 4.40 -3.73 5.13
C ASP A 11 5.87 -4.20 5.13
N GLN A 12 6.14 -5.49 4.90
CA GLN A 12 7.53 -5.98 4.77
C GLN A 12 8.21 -5.49 3.49
N LEU A 13 7.47 -5.44 2.37
CA LEU A 13 7.97 -4.93 1.10
C LEU A 13 8.23 -3.43 1.15
N GLU A 14 7.44 -2.66 1.90
CA GLU A 14 7.71 -1.25 2.19
C GLU A 14 9.11 -1.10 2.81
N LEU A 15 9.42 -1.85 3.87
CA LEU A 15 10.73 -1.79 4.52
C LEU A 15 11.88 -2.13 3.57
N PHE A 16 11.66 -3.06 2.65
CA PHE A 16 12.65 -3.39 1.63
C PHE A 16 12.82 -2.27 0.60
N ALA A 17 11.73 -1.69 0.10
CA ALA A 17 11.77 -0.58 -0.84
C ALA A 17 12.45 0.66 -0.25
N LEU A 18 12.18 0.98 1.02
CA LEU A 18 12.83 2.06 1.74
C LEU A 18 14.35 1.85 1.86
N LYS A 19 14.82 0.61 2.07
CA LYS A 19 16.25 0.29 2.07
C LYS A 19 16.92 0.49 0.71
N LEU A 20 16.16 0.42 -0.36
CA LEU A 20 16.62 0.71 -1.72
C LEU A 20 16.52 2.19 -2.10
N GLY A 21 16.07 3.05 -1.17
CA GLY A 21 15.95 4.49 -1.40
C GLY A 21 14.63 4.92 -2.03
N ALA A 22 13.62 4.05 -2.08
CA ALA A 22 12.29 4.46 -2.51
C ALA A 22 11.64 5.40 -1.49
N GLU A 23 10.83 6.35 -1.95
CA GLU A 23 9.98 7.13 -1.05
C GLU A 23 8.77 6.30 -0.60
N GLN A 24 8.41 6.43 0.68
CA GLN A 24 7.31 5.69 1.28
C GLN A 24 5.98 5.95 0.56
N LYS A 25 5.75 7.20 0.14
CA LYS A 25 4.55 7.63 -0.59
C LYS A 25 4.46 6.93 -1.96
N ASP A 26 5.54 6.96 -2.74
CA ASP A 26 5.57 6.36 -4.07
C ASP A 26 5.32 4.85 -4.03
N TYR A 27 5.84 4.17 -3.01
CA TYR A 27 5.56 2.75 -2.78
C TYR A 27 4.06 2.49 -2.61
N TRP A 28 3.39 3.19 -1.69
CA TRP A 28 1.96 2.96 -1.44
C TRP A 28 1.07 3.40 -2.61
N LEU A 29 1.48 4.43 -3.36
CA LEU A 29 0.82 4.83 -4.60
C LEU A 29 0.91 3.75 -5.67
N TYR A 30 2.09 3.15 -5.84
CA TYR A 30 2.29 2.03 -6.76
C TYR A 30 1.41 0.83 -6.38
N ILE A 31 1.39 0.46 -5.09
CA ILE A 31 0.54 -0.62 -4.58
C ILE A 31 -0.94 -0.32 -4.83
N TYR A 32 -1.42 0.88 -4.50
CA TYR A 32 -2.81 1.28 -4.74
C TYR A 32 -3.19 1.16 -6.21
N ASN A 33 -2.39 1.72 -7.12
CA ASN A 33 -2.65 1.69 -8.56
C ASN A 33 -2.63 0.28 -9.13
N THR A 34 -1.66 -0.55 -8.71
CA THR A 34 -1.50 -1.94 -9.15
C THR A 34 -2.65 -2.81 -8.67
N MET A 35 -3.05 -2.69 -7.41
CA MET A 35 -4.16 -3.49 -6.87
C MET A 35 -5.52 -3.04 -7.42
N LYS A 36 -5.69 -1.74 -7.68
CA LYS A 36 -6.89 -1.18 -8.30
C LYS A 36 -7.05 -1.64 -9.75
N SER A 37 -5.97 -1.65 -10.53
CA SER A 37 -6.01 -2.12 -11.93
C SER A 37 -6.17 -3.65 -12.03
N GLY A 38 -5.61 -4.40 -11.08
CA GLY A 38 -5.71 -5.86 -11.03
C GLY A 38 -7.01 -6.41 -10.42
N MET A 39 -7.93 -5.56 -9.93
CA MET A 39 -9.13 -5.96 -9.16
C MET A 39 -8.80 -6.82 -7.92
N LEU A 40 -7.62 -6.61 -7.31
CA LEU A 40 -7.14 -7.36 -6.14
C LEU A 40 -7.49 -6.67 -4.81
N LEU A 41 -8.24 -5.56 -4.83
CA LEU A 41 -8.64 -4.82 -3.64
C LEU A 41 -9.91 -5.41 -3.02
N THR A 42 -9.75 -6.22 -1.98
CA THR A 42 -10.82 -6.37 -1.00
C THR A 42 -11.03 -5.04 -0.27
N LYS A 43 -12.23 -4.80 0.29
CA LYS A 43 -12.51 -3.58 1.06
C LYS A 43 -11.53 -3.36 2.23
N GLN A 44 -11.03 -4.44 2.84
CA GLN A 44 -10.09 -4.32 3.95
C GLN A 44 -8.70 -3.87 3.46
N LEU A 45 -8.23 -4.43 2.35
CA LEU A 45 -6.96 -4.04 1.73
C LEU A 45 -6.99 -2.59 1.25
N GLU A 46 -8.09 -2.17 0.63
CA GLU A 46 -8.28 -0.78 0.22
C GLU A 46 -8.20 0.18 1.41
N LYS A 47 -8.90 -0.13 2.50
CA LYS A 47 -8.86 0.69 3.71
C LYS A 47 -7.46 0.77 4.31
N HIS A 48 -6.70 -0.33 4.29
CA HIS A 48 -5.33 -0.36 4.79
C HIS A 48 -4.41 0.53 3.94
N VAL A 49 -4.46 0.39 2.61
CA VAL A 49 -3.63 1.19 1.70
C VAL A 49 -3.99 2.68 1.78
N GLN A 50 -5.29 3.02 1.85
CA GLN A 50 -5.76 4.39 2.05
C GLN A 50 -5.25 4.97 3.38
N TYR A 51 -5.33 4.21 4.47
CA TYR A 51 -4.79 4.64 5.76
C TYR A 51 -3.29 4.95 5.68
N LYS A 52 -2.48 4.10 5.01
CA LYS A 52 -1.04 4.37 4.83
C LYS A 52 -0.82 5.66 4.03
N LEU A 53 -1.55 5.87 2.93
CA LEU A 53 -1.44 7.06 2.09
C LEU A 53 -1.88 8.35 2.82
N GLU A 54 -2.97 8.32 3.57
CA GLU A 54 -3.47 9.46 4.34
C GLU A 54 -2.47 9.93 5.40
N ASN A 55 -1.81 8.98 6.08
CA ASN A 55 -0.78 9.29 7.08
C ASN A 55 0.50 9.88 6.48
N LEU A 56 0.76 9.67 5.19
CA LEU A 56 1.95 10.16 4.48
C LEU A 56 1.77 11.54 3.84
N GLY A 57 0.65 12.20 4.10
CA GLY A 57 0.35 13.54 3.57
C GLY A 57 -0.68 13.47 2.45
N ARG A 58 -1.95 13.57 2.89
CA ARG A 58 -3.18 13.85 2.15
C ARG A 58 -3.12 13.54 0.65
N TYR A 59 -3.69 12.40 0.30
CA TYR A 59 -4.31 12.21 -1.02
C TYR A 59 -5.49 13.20 -1.10
N GLU A 60 -5.23 14.45 -1.49
CA GLU A 60 -6.32 15.37 -1.82
C GLU A 60 -7.06 14.80 -3.04
N ARG A 61 -8.37 14.69 -2.85
CA ARG A 61 -9.31 13.98 -3.71
C ARG A 61 -9.68 14.81 -4.92
#